data_AF-A0A0S9PMD8-F1
#
_entry.id   AF-A0A0S9PMD8-F1
#
_cell.length_a   1.000
_cell.length_b   1.000
_cell.length_c   1.000
_cell.angle_alpha   90.00
_cell.angle_beta   90.00
_cell.angle_gamma   90.00
#
_symmetry.space_group_name_H-M   'P 1'
#
loop_
_entity.id
_entity.type
_entity.pdbx_description
1 polymer ?
#
loop_
_entity_poly.entity_id
_entity_poly.type
_entity_poly.pdbx_seq_one_letter_code
_entity_poly.pdbx_strand_id
1 'polypeptide(L)'
;MGERPLTDEHRDALLFAHRIRPGILARLRMAVAILAQHPSATLAIAKARLMGKRVRAAQARAALLGLDHRKLWLTRRDRRIANLLSEVVPVIEERDLVVLTTPGHTLVSGSQERLVRTFAAHPHRVALYGDALDVSGDRIMPLLRPAFDAEYLRAVDYIGPVVAVRRTALDAIGGIIDLDPEAPALDALLRLAGRFGSDSIGHLPQILSIGAAVAAGEGGRSRRAGRLAIVRRDLVRAGEGDVATRMDEDGVITLWRSLPDPVPSVSLIVPTRDRLDLLRPCLDSLIHRTDWPDREILVCDNDSRDPETMVYLGDLAADGVIRVVPCPGPFDFAAMNNRAAAVAKGRVLAFVNNDVTVTDPTWLDRMVREALRPEIGAVGARLIDGRGRIQHGGVILGPGGLVTHAHRYFSGDAPGYLSGLLATRAVSAVTAACLVIEARKFAAVGGFDAGAFAVDFNDVDLCLRLNEAGYRTLYVGGAILIHDEAASRRWTPEAKARHEREVTAFKKRWGPLLAQDPHYHSGFDPDLGTYTRLRSGWQMTGPVAPR
;
A
#
# COMPACT_ATOMS: atom_id res chain seq x y z
N MET A 1 36.25 -2.27 -44.59
CA MET A 1 36.18 -0.79 -44.51
C MET A 1 34.89 -0.37 -45.19
N GLY A 2 33.90 0.23 -44.55
CA GLY A 2 33.72 0.61 -43.16
C GLY A 2 32.21 0.62 -42.90
N GLU A 3 31.80 -0.04 -41.82
CA GLU A 3 30.43 0.07 -41.33
C GLU A 3 30.33 1.31 -40.45
N ARG A 4 29.36 2.17 -40.76
CA ARG A 4 29.01 3.34 -39.97
C ARG A 4 28.33 2.89 -38.67
N PRO A 5 28.55 3.58 -37.55
CA PRO A 5 27.86 3.29 -36.31
C PRO A 5 26.42 3.84 -36.36
N LEU A 6 25.48 3.01 -35.91
CA LEU A 6 24.12 3.43 -35.55
C LEU A 6 24.18 4.24 -34.24
N THR A 7 23.40 5.31 -34.22
CA THR A 7 23.37 6.43 -33.28
C THR A 7 22.67 6.14 -31.94
N ASP A 8 22.90 7.04 -30.99
CA ASP A 8 22.51 7.18 -29.56
C ASP A 8 21.07 6.82 -29.07
N GLU A 9 20.39 5.79 -29.59
CA GLU A 9 19.06 5.36 -29.11
C GLU A 9 19.06 4.19 -28.08
N HIS A 10 20.21 3.84 -27.50
CA HIS A 10 20.32 2.73 -26.54
C HIS A 10 20.83 3.13 -25.15
N ARG A 11 20.54 4.37 -24.70
CA ARG A 11 21.00 4.87 -23.40
C ARG A 11 19.98 4.99 -22.27
N ASP A 12 18.75 4.49 -22.42
CA ASP A 12 17.77 4.51 -21.33
C ASP A 12 16.98 3.19 -21.16
N ALA A 13 17.53 2.32 -20.32
CA ALA A 13 16.78 1.34 -19.54
C ALA A 13 17.64 0.94 -18.34
N LEU A 14 17.47 1.70 -17.24
CA LEU A 14 17.88 1.36 -15.86
C LEU A 14 18.74 0.11 -15.75
N LEU A 15 20.05 0.33 -15.77
CA LEU A 15 21.13 -0.63 -15.53
C LEU A 15 20.67 -1.81 -14.65
N PHE A 16 20.25 -2.88 -15.34
CA PHE A 16 20.12 -4.18 -14.74
C PHE A 16 21.51 -4.66 -14.33
N ALA A 17 21.64 -5.00 -13.05
CA ALA A 17 22.76 -5.71 -12.45
C ALA A 17 24.14 -5.00 -12.47
N HIS A 18 24.40 -4.21 -11.43
CA HIS A 18 25.61 -4.43 -10.62
C HIS A 18 25.50 -3.75 -9.26
N ARG A 19 25.25 -4.55 -8.21
CA ARG A 19 26.19 -4.64 -7.10
C ARG A 19 26.22 -6.08 -6.63
N ILE A 20 27.31 -6.72 -7.05
CA ILE A 20 27.96 -7.89 -6.45
C ILE A 20 27.44 -8.11 -5.03
N ARG A 21 26.93 -9.32 -4.70
CA ARG A 21 26.84 -9.74 -3.30
C ARG A 21 28.21 -9.45 -2.72
N PRO A 22 28.37 -8.50 -1.77
CA PRO A 22 29.68 -8.31 -1.20
C PRO A 22 30.06 -9.66 -0.60
N GLY A 23 31.26 -10.15 -0.91
CA GLY A 23 31.82 -11.33 -0.25
C GLY A 23 31.72 -11.14 1.27
N ILE A 24 31.83 -12.22 2.05
CA ILE A 24 31.71 -12.15 3.52
C ILE A 24 32.52 -10.99 4.09
N LEU A 25 33.74 -10.76 3.59
CA LEU A 25 34.60 -9.62 3.94
C LEU A 25 34.02 -8.24 3.60
N ALA A 26 33.38 -8.05 2.45
CA ALA A 26 32.81 -6.77 2.08
C ALA A 26 31.50 -6.49 2.83
N ARG A 27 30.74 -7.53 3.22
CA ARG A 27 29.61 -7.38 4.17
C ARG A 27 30.09 -7.02 5.57
N LEU A 28 31.19 -7.64 6.01
CA LEU A 28 31.86 -7.28 7.25
C LEU A 28 32.39 -5.84 7.20
N ARG A 29 33.06 -5.41 6.13
CA ARG A 29 33.51 -4.02 5.96
C ARG A 29 32.36 -3.01 5.94
N MET A 30 31.28 -3.31 5.23
CA MET A 30 30.09 -2.44 5.21
C MET A 30 29.41 -2.39 6.58
N ALA A 31 29.29 -3.54 7.25
CA ALA A 31 28.77 -3.61 8.60
C ALA A 31 29.66 -2.85 9.58
N VAL A 32 30.99 -2.98 9.49
CA VAL A 32 31.99 -2.29 10.32
C VAL A 32 32.00 -0.79 10.06
N ALA A 33 31.90 -0.34 8.81
CA ALA A 33 31.79 1.08 8.45
C ALA A 33 30.49 1.71 8.98
N ILE A 34 29.38 0.97 8.93
CA ILE A 34 28.09 1.42 9.47
C ILE A 34 28.05 1.35 11.00
N LEU A 35 28.70 0.35 11.59
CA LEU A 35 28.98 0.24 13.03
C LEU A 35 29.76 1.46 13.53
N ALA A 36 30.74 1.92 12.74
CA ALA A 36 31.55 3.09 13.05
C ALA A 36 30.78 4.41 12.88
N GLN A 37 29.88 4.52 11.90
CA GLN A 37 29.08 5.73 11.66
C GLN A 37 27.85 5.85 12.58
N HIS A 38 27.33 4.72 13.09
CA HIS A 38 26.13 4.68 13.93
C HIS A 38 26.28 3.70 15.11
N PRO A 39 27.20 3.98 16.06
CA PRO A 39 27.53 3.08 17.16
C PRO A 39 26.34 2.85 18.12
N SER A 40 25.56 3.89 18.41
CA SER A 40 24.38 3.82 19.27
C SER A 40 23.25 2.98 18.67
N ALA A 41 22.97 3.15 17.38
CA ALA A 41 21.97 2.35 16.66
C ALA A 41 22.36 0.88 16.58
N THR A 42 23.65 0.59 16.42
CA THR A 42 24.13 -0.80 16.38
C THR A 42 24.06 -1.47 17.74
N LEU A 43 24.40 -0.76 18.81
CA LEU A 43 24.26 -1.26 20.17
C LEU A 43 22.78 -1.55 20.50
N ALA A 44 21.86 -0.71 20.05
CA ALA A 44 20.43 -0.92 20.21
C ALA A 44 19.93 -2.17 19.43
N ILE A 45 20.41 -2.38 18.21
CA ILE A 45 20.12 -3.59 17.42
C ILE A 45 20.64 -4.84 18.15
N ALA A 46 21.88 -4.82 18.63
CA ALA A 46 22.49 -5.93 19.36
C ALA A 46 21.73 -6.23 20.67
N LYS A 47 21.40 -5.20 21.46
CA LYS A 47 20.61 -5.31 22.69
C LYS A 47 19.21 -5.89 22.42
N ALA A 48 18.52 -5.41 21.39
CA ALA A 48 17.21 -5.96 21.01
C ALA A 48 17.32 -7.46 20.63
N ARG A 49 18.40 -7.86 19.95
CA ARG A 49 18.64 -9.25 19.56
C ARG A 49 18.95 -10.16 20.77
N LEU A 50 19.76 -9.67 21.72
CA LEU A 50 20.05 -10.34 22.99
C LEU A 50 18.80 -10.51 23.86
N MET A 51 17.89 -9.53 23.84
CA MET A 51 16.60 -9.60 24.54
C MET A 51 15.53 -10.43 23.82
N GLY A 52 15.89 -11.21 22.80
CA GLY A 52 14.93 -12.02 22.02
C GLY A 52 14.00 -11.21 21.11
N LYS A 53 14.13 -9.88 21.04
CA LYS A 53 13.29 -8.98 20.21
C LYS A 53 13.79 -8.95 18.77
N ARG A 54 13.76 -10.12 18.10
CA ARG A 54 14.32 -10.35 16.76
C ARG A 54 13.71 -9.42 15.70
N VAL A 55 12.39 -9.20 15.73
CA VAL A 55 11.67 -8.28 14.82
C VAL A 55 12.18 -6.85 14.96
N ARG A 56 12.25 -6.34 16.20
CA ARG A 56 12.73 -4.98 16.50
C ARG A 56 14.19 -4.77 16.05
N ALA A 57 15.04 -5.77 16.27
CA ALA A 57 16.43 -5.73 15.80
C ALA A 57 16.52 -5.71 14.26
N ALA A 58 15.68 -6.49 13.57
CA ALA A 58 15.64 -6.52 12.12
C ALA A 58 15.09 -5.21 11.52
N GLN A 59 14.02 -4.66 12.10
CA GLN A 59 13.47 -3.36 11.72
C GLN A 59 14.47 -2.22 11.96
N ALA A 60 15.17 -2.21 13.10
CA ALA A 60 16.21 -1.21 13.37
C ALA A 60 17.41 -1.33 12.40
N ARG A 61 17.76 -2.54 11.98
CA ARG A 61 18.78 -2.76 10.94
C ARG A 61 18.28 -2.31 9.56
N ALA A 62 17.02 -2.57 9.22
CA ALA A 62 16.41 -2.06 7.99
C ALA A 62 16.37 -0.53 7.98
N ALA A 63 16.00 0.09 9.10
CA ALA A 63 16.05 1.53 9.33
C ALA A 63 17.47 2.12 9.26
N LEU A 64 18.51 1.29 9.27
CA LEU A 64 19.89 1.74 9.14
C LEU A 64 20.43 1.56 7.71
N LEU A 65 20.00 0.50 7.02
CA LEU A 65 20.60 0.04 5.76
C LEU A 65 19.72 0.23 4.53
N GLY A 66 18.43 0.56 4.72
CA GLY A 66 17.43 0.52 3.67
C GLY A 66 17.05 -0.90 3.25
N LEU A 67 15.88 -1.02 2.62
CA LEU A 67 15.35 -2.29 2.10
C LEU A 67 15.10 -2.20 0.59
N ASP A 68 15.20 -3.36 -0.06
CA ASP A 68 14.94 -3.50 -1.49
C ASP A 68 14.32 -4.88 -1.73
N HIS A 69 13.14 -4.91 -2.35
CA HIS A 69 12.42 -6.15 -2.68
C HIS A 69 13.12 -6.95 -3.79
N ARG A 70 14.05 -6.33 -4.56
CA ARG A 70 14.99 -7.04 -5.44
C ARG A 70 15.98 -7.93 -4.67
N LYS A 71 15.78 -8.16 -3.37
CA LYS A 71 16.45 -9.19 -2.57
C LYS A 71 15.61 -10.48 -2.43
N LEU A 72 14.37 -10.51 -2.95
CA LEU A 72 13.48 -11.68 -2.94
C LEU A 72 13.87 -12.78 -3.95
N TRP A 73 14.85 -12.54 -4.83
CA TRP A 73 15.25 -13.54 -5.82
C TRP A 73 15.74 -14.82 -5.17
N LEU A 74 15.09 -15.92 -5.54
CA LEU A 74 15.54 -17.28 -5.31
C LEU A 74 16.47 -17.71 -6.44
N THR A 75 17.21 -18.80 -6.24
CA THR A 75 18.06 -19.40 -7.28
C THR A 75 17.52 -20.76 -7.69
N ARG A 76 17.72 -21.15 -8.96
CA ARG A 76 17.35 -22.49 -9.48
C ARG A 76 17.91 -23.67 -8.67
N ARG A 77 18.95 -23.45 -7.86
CA ARG A 77 19.56 -24.46 -6.98
C ARG A 77 18.76 -24.72 -5.68
N ASP A 78 17.71 -23.96 -5.41
CA ASP A 78 16.80 -24.24 -4.29
C ASP A 78 16.01 -25.52 -4.59
N ARG A 79 16.16 -26.55 -3.75
CA ARG A 79 15.52 -27.87 -3.93
C ARG A 79 14.00 -27.78 -4.08
N ARG A 80 13.35 -26.80 -3.43
CA ARG A 80 11.89 -26.60 -3.54
C ARG A 80 11.48 -26.21 -4.96
N ILE A 81 12.31 -25.43 -5.63
CA ILE A 81 12.10 -24.97 -7.00
C ILE A 81 12.46 -26.05 -8.01
N ALA A 82 13.55 -26.79 -7.77
CA ALA A 82 13.96 -27.87 -8.67
C ALA A 82 12.85 -28.92 -8.86
N ASN A 83 12.15 -29.29 -7.78
CA ASN A 83 11.02 -30.22 -7.83
C ASN A 83 9.81 -29.65 -8.59
N LEU A 84 9.52 -28.35 -8.42
CA LEU A 84 8.46 -27.67 -9.17
C LEU A 84 8.75 -27.60 -10.68
N LEU A 85 10.02 -27.41 -11.05
CA LEU A 85 10.46 -27.35 -12.45
C LEU A 85 10.37 -28.72 -13.16
N SER A 86 10.42 -29.83 -12.42
CA SER A 86 10.25 -31.19 -12.96
C SER A 86 8.79 -31.61 -13.17
N GLU A 87 7.82 -30.82 -12.70
CA GLU A 87 6.40 -31.17 -12.63
C GLU A 87 5.54 -30.19 -13.46
N VAL A 88 5.93 -29.93 -14.70
CA VAL A 88 5.21 -29.03 -15.61
C VAL A 88 4.35 -29.84 -16.58
N VAL A 89 3.07 -29.48 -16.73
CA VAL A 89 2.08 -30.25 -17.53
C VAL A 89 1.39 -29.30 -18.53
N PRO A 90 1.07 -29.75 -19.77
CA PRO A 90 0.24 -28.98 -20.68
C PRO A 90 -1.18 -28.75 -20.13
N VAL A 91 -1.83 -27.69 -20.58
CA VAL A 91 -3.21 -27.35 -20.19
C VAL A 91 -4.17 -28.42 -20.73
N ILE A 92 -4.83 -29.16 -19.83
CA ILE A 92 -5.94 -30.05 -20.16
C ILE A 92 -7.23 -29.21 -20.20
N GLU A 93 -7.97 -29.25 -21.31
CA GLU A 93 -9.26 -28.56 -21.44
C GLU A 93 -10.33 -29.29 -20.60
N GLU A 94 -10.84 -28.61 -19.58
CA GLU A 94 -12.01 -29.06 -18.82
C GLU A 94 -13.24 -28.30 -19.32
N ARG A 95 -14.34 -29.01 -19.60
CA ARG A 95 -15.46 -28.49 -20.43
C ARG A 95 -16.05 -27.17 -19.90
N ASP A 96 -15.99 -26.92 -18.59
CA ASP A 96 -16.67 -25.79 -17.93
C ASP A 96 -15.74 -24.66 -17.46
N LEU A 97 -14.41 -24.81 -17.58
CA LEU A 97 -13.42 -23.82 -17.15
C LEU A 97 -12.54 -23.39 -18.33
N VAL A 98 -12.25 -22.09 -18.39
CA VAL A 98 -11.30 -21.51 -19.35
C VAL A 98 -10.13 -20.95 -18.56
N VAL A 99 -8.91 -21.38 -18.88
CA VAL A 99 -7.68 -20.87 -18.25
C VAL A 99 -6.97 -19.93 -19.21
N LEU A 100 -6.93 -18.65 -18.85
CA LEU A 100 -6.18 -17.61 -19.55
C LEU A 100 -4.76 -17.59 -18.98
N THR A 101 -3.78 -17.86 -19.84
CA THR A 101 -2.35 -17.90 -19.47
C THR A 101 -1.52 -16.92 -20.28
N THR A 102 -0.63 -16.18 -19.64
CA THR A 102 0.34 -15.34 -20.34
C THR A 102 1.35 -16.21 -21.11
N PRO A 103 1.69 -15.90 -22.38
CA PRO A 103 2.73 -16.60 -23.12
C PRO A 103 4.05 -16.66 -22.34
N GLY A 104 4.69 -17.84 -22.32
CA GLY A 104 5.92 -18.09 -21.57
C GLY A 104 5.72 -18.58 -20.14
N HIS A 105 4.48 -18.67 -19.65
CA HIS A 105 4.13 -19.36 -18.42
C HIS A 105 3.45 -20.70 -18.69
N THR A 106 3.79 -21.69 -17.87
CA THR A 106 3.15 -23.01 -17.86
C THR A 106 2.61 -23.32 -16.48
N LEU A 107 1.51 -24.08 -16.42
CA LEU A 107 0.93 -24.51 -15.16
C LEU A 107 1.86 -25.49 -14.42
N VAL A 108 1.92 -25.32 -13.10
CA VAL A 108 2.54 -26.30 -12.20
C VAL A 108 1.60 -27.50 -12.04
N SER A 109 2.15 -28.71 -11.88
CA SER A 109 1.36 -29.93 -11.62
C SER A 109 0.33 -29.76 -10.50
N GLY A 110 -0.84 -30.37 -10.70
CA GLY A 110 -2.00 -30.29 -9.82
C GLY A 110 -2.68 -28.92 -9.77
N SER A 111 -2.20 -27.88 -10.46
CA SER A 111 -2.84 -26.55 -10.43
C SER A 111 -4.28 -26.60 -10.93
N GLN A 112 -4.55 -27.40 -11.96
CA GLN A 112 -5.89 -27.60 -12.50
C GLN A 112 -6.83 -28.23 -11.46
N GLU A 113 -6.44 -29.35 -10.86
CA GLU A 113 -7.23 -30.01 -9.80
C GLU A 113 -7.51 -29.06 -8.62
N ARG A 114 -6.54 -28.23 -8.24
CA ARG A 114 -6.69 -27.24 -7.17
C ARG A 114 -7.68 -26.13 -7.57
N LEU A 115 -7.63 -25.66 -8.81
CA LEU A 115 -8.60 -24.69 -9.35
C LEU A 115 -10.02 -25.27 -9.36
N VAL A 116 -10.19 -26.48 -9.91
CA VAL A 116 -11.48 -27.19 -9.98
C VAL A 116 -12.08 -27.37 -8.60
N ARG A 117 -11.29 -27.92 -7.66
CA ARG A 117 -11.71 -28.10 -6.28
C ARG A 117 -12.10 -26.78 -5.61
N THR A 118 -11.36 -25.71 -5.89
CA THR A 118 -11.65 -24.38 -5.31
C THR A 118 -12.94 -23.80 -5.88
N PHE A 119 -13.20 -23.94 -7.18
CA PHE A 119 -14.47 -23.57 -7.80
C PHE A 119 -15.64 -24.40 -7.27
N ALA A 120 -15.46 -25.70 -7.07
CA ALA A 120 -16.50 -26.56 -6.47
C ALA A 120 -16.83 -26.13 -5.04
N ALA A 121 -15.82 -25.77 -4.24
CA ALA A 121 -15.99 -25.28 -2.88
C ALA A 121 -16.57 -23.86 -2.79
N HIS A 122 -16.42 -23.04 -3.84
CA HIS A 122 -16.90 -21.66 -3.88
C HIS A 122 -17.73 -21.39 -5.16
N PRO A 123 -19.00 -21.86 -5.21
CA PRO A 123 -19.85 -21.72 -6.39
C PRO A 123 -20.07 -20.27 -6.85
N HIS A 124 -20.06 -19.31 -5.92
CA HIS A 124 -20.21 -17.88 -6.20
C HIS A 124 -18.99 -17.27 -6.91
N ARG A 125 -17.82 -17.93 -6.90
CA ARG A 125 -16.63 -17.43 -7.59
C ARG A 125 -16.74 -17.74 -9.08
N VAL A 126 -16.62 -16.71 -9.91
CA VAL A 126 -16.67 -16.81 -11.37
C VAL A 126 -15.27 -16.82 -12.00
N ALA A 127 -14.28 -16.29 -11.29
CA ALA A 127 -12.88 -16.35 -11.66
C ALA A 127 -11.98 -16.63 -10.45
N LEU A 128 -10.87 -17.31 -10.69
CA LEU A 128 -9.80 -17.55 -9.75
C LEU A 128 -8.46 -17.21 -10.38
N TYR A 129 -7.60 -16.55 -9.63
CA TYR A 129 -6.19 -16.36 -10.00
C TYR A 129 -5.30 -16.85 -8.86
N GLY A 130 -4.02 -17.04 -9.13
CA GLY A 130 -3.08 -17.48 -8.10
C GLY A 130 -1.71 -16.89 -8.23
N ASP A 131 -0.79 -17.41 -7.44
CA ASP A 131 0.60 -16.96 -7.41
C ASP A 131 1.40 -17.55 -8.57
N ALA A 132 2.57 -16.99 -8.84
CA ALA A 132 3.41 -17.45 -9.93
C ALA A 132 4.90 -17.33 -9.58
N LEU A 133 5.73 -18.09 -10.31
CA LEU A 133 7.17 -17.95 -10.29
C LEU A 133 7.61 -17.35 -11.63
N ASP A 134 8.19 -16.16 -11.57
CA ASP A 134 8.83 -15.53 -12.73
C ASP A 134 10.32 -15.88 -12.76
N VAL A 135 10.82 -16.31 -13.91
CA VAL A 135 12.15 -16.88 -14.10
C VAL A 135 12.95 -16.02 -15.05
N SER A 136 14.03 -15.41 -14.54
CA SER A 136 14.99 -14.61 -15.32
C SER A 136 16.39 -15.19 -15.17
N GLY A 137 16.78 -16.02 -16.14
CA GLY A 137 18.01 -16.81 -16.08
C GLY A 137 18.02 -17.75 -14.86
N ASP A 138 19.04 -17.63 -14.01
CA ASP A 138 19.16 -18.39 -12.76
C ASP A 138 18.35 -17.81 -11.59
N ARG A 139 17.75 -16.63 -11.76
CA ARG A 139 16.98 -15.94 -10.73
C ARG A 139 15.49 -16.21 -10.89
N ILE A 140 14.83 -16.37 -9.76
CA ILE A 140 13.39 -16.63 -9.69
C ILE A 140 12.74 -15.64 -8.74
N MET A 141 11.73 -14.93 -9.22
CA MET A 141 10.92 -14.01 -8.43
C MET A 141 9.54 -14.63 -8.14
N PRO A 142 9.19 -14.87 -6.88
CA PRO A 142 7.83 -15.18 -6.50
C PRO A 142 6.92 -13.96 -6.68
N LEU A 143 5.87 -14.12 -7.48
CA LEU A 143 4.77 -13.18 -7.64
C LEU A 143 3.60 -13.65 -6.76
N LEU A 144 3.56 -13.13 -5.53
CA LEU A 144 2.62 -13.42 -4.46
C LEU A 144 1.58 -12.31 -4.41
N ARG A 145 0.34 -12.61 -4.78
CA ARG A 145 -0.67 -11.57 -4.99
C ARG A 145 -1.47 -11.32 -3.72
N PRO A 146 -1.89 -10.08 -3.46
CA PRO A 146 -2.95 -9.82 -2.49
C PRO A 146 -4.31 -10.28 -3.06
N ALA A 147 -5.37 -10.12 -2.26
CA ALA A 147 -6.74 -10.26 -2.71
C ALA A 147 -7.09 -9.32 -3.89
N PHE A 148 -8.21 -9.61 -4.55
CA PHE A 148 -8.62 -8.90 -5.76
C PHE A 148 -8.99 -7.45 -5.42
N ASP A 149 -8.47 -6.52 -6.22
CA ASP A 149 -8.80 -5.11 -6.15
C ASP A 149 -8.84 -4.53 -7.57
N ALA A 150 -10.04 -4.15 -8.01
CA ALA A 150 -10.25 -3.55 -9.32
C ALA A 150 -9.53 -2.20 -9.48
N GLU A 151 -9.36 -1.42 -8.40
CA GLU A 151 -8.61 -0.15 -8.48
C GLU A 151 -7.13 -0.41 -8.72
N TYR A 152 -6.56 -1.35 -7.97
CA TYR A 152 -5.17 -1.74 -8.20
C TYR A 152 -4.98 -2.34 -9.60
N LEU A 153 -5.94 -3.15 -10.08
CA LEU A 153 -5.90 -3.75 -11.41
C LEU A 153 -5.97 -2.70 -12.54
N ARG A 154 -6.75 -1.64 -12.35
CA ARG A 154 -6.80 -0.49 -13.28
C ARG A 154 -5.47 0.26 -13.31
N ALA A 155 -4.82 0.43 -12.15
CA ALA A 155 -3.53 1.10 -12.06
C ALA A 155 -2.38 0.23 -12.62
N VAL A 156 -2.38 -1.07 -12.28
CA VAL A 156 -1.31 -2.04 -12.57
C VAL A 156 -1.91 -3.42 -12.85
N ASP A 157 -1.47 -4.12 -13.90
CA ASP A 157 -1.85 -5.52 -14.12
C ASP A 157 -1.04 -6.44 -13.19
N TYR A 158 -1.45 -6.52 -11.93
CA TYR A 158 -0.75 -7.29 -10.89
C TYR A 158 -1.20 -8.77 -10.81
N ILE A 159 -2.22 -9.17 -11.58
CA ILE A 159 -2.89 -10.48 -11.44
C ILE A 159 -2.35 -11.54 -12.40
N GLY A 160 -2.00 -11.19 -13.64
CA GLY A 160 -1.38 -12.16 -14.56
C GLY A 160 -0.19 -12.87 -13.89
N PRO A 161 0.11 -14.14 -14.21
CA PRO A 161 -0.03 -14.70 -15.54
C PRO A 161 -1.11 -15.77 -15.72
N VAL A 162 -1.80 -16.22 -14.67
CA VAL A 162 -2.81 -17.30 -14.78
C VAL A 162 -4.11 -16.87 -14.13
N VAL A 163 -5.19 -16.92 -14.92
CA VAL A 163 -6.56 -16.67 -14.49
C VAL A 163 -7.45 -17.77 -15.03
N ALA A 164 -8.13 -18.49 -14.15
CA ALA A 164 -9.17 -19.44 -14.51
C ALA A 164 -10.54 -18.78 -14.37
N VAL A 165 -11.42 -19.00 -15.35
CA VAL A 165 -12.75 -18.39 -15.44
C VAL A 165 -13.78 -19.48 -15.73
N ARG A 166 -14.95 -19.41 -15.12
CA ARG A 166 -16.09 -20.25 -15.51
C ARG A 166 -16.53 -19.89 -16.92
N ARG A 167 -16.69 -20.88 -17.79
CA ARG A 167 -17.14 -20.68 -19.17
C ARG A 167 -18.44 -19.86 -19.24
N THR A 168 -19.43 -20.21 -18.41
CA THR A 168 -20.72 -19.50 -18.34
C THR A 168 -20.58 -18.02 -17.99
N ALA A 169 -19.64 -17.66 -17.12
CA ALA A 169 -19.39 -16.27 -16.75
C ALA A 169 -18.61 -15.52 -17.84
N LEU A 170 -17.70 -16.21 -18.53
CA LEU A 170 -16.99 -15.68 -19.69
C LEU A 170 -17.96 -15.41 -20.85
N ASP A 171 -18.86 -16.33 -21.14
CA ASP A 171 -19.89 -16.17 -22.18
C ASP A 171 -20.83 -15.00 -21.84
N ALA A 172 -21.16 -14.81 -20.56
CA ALA A 172 -21.97 -13.70 -20.10
C ALA A 172 -21.31 -12.32 -20.31
N ILE A 173 -20.01 -12.24 -20.60
CA ILE A 173 -19.30 -10.99 -20.94
C ILE A 173 -18.86 -10.93 -22.42
N GLY A 174 -19.42 -11.80 -23.28
CA GLY A 174 -19.17 -11.85 -24.73
C GLY A 174 -18.29 -13.04 -25.18
N GLY A 175 -17.77 -13.83 -24.25
CA GLY A 175 -16.86 -14.94 -24.58
C GLY A 175 -15.42 -14.48 -24.82
N ILE A 176 -14.53 -15.42 -25.15
CA ILE A 176 -13.09 -15.15 -25.33
C ILE A 176 -12.76 -14.28 -26.54
N ILE A 177 -13.59 -14.34 -27.59
CA ILE A 177 -13.38 -13.63 -28.86
C ILE A 177 -13.57 -12.11 -28.66
N ASP A 178 -14.43 -11.71 -27.73
CA ASP A 178 -14.75 -10.31 -27.44
C ASP A 178 -13.78 -9.66 -26.44
N LEU A 179 -12.79 -10.41 -25.93
CA LEU A 179 -11.76 -9.90 -25.05
C LEU A 179 -10.67 -9.18 -25.85
N ASP A 180 -10.02 -8.20 -25.23
CA ASP A 180 -8.85 -7.57 -25.80
C ASP A 180 -7.71 -8.59 -26.00
N PRO A 181 -7.19 -8.76 -27.24
CA PRO A 181 -6.18 -9.77 -27.53
C PRO A 181 -4.81 -9.48 -26.91
N GLU A 182 -4.51 -8.23 -26.54
CA GLU A 182 -3.22 -7.87 -25.93
C GLU A 182 -3.14 -8.25 -24.45
N ALA A 183 -4.27 -8.17 -23.74
CA ALA A 183 -4.37 -8.49 -22.32
C ALA A 183 -5.76 -9.08 -21.96
N PRO A 184 -6.08 -10.29 -22.46
CA PRO A 184 -7.40 -10.88 -22.31
C PRO A 184 -7.76 -11.15 -20.85
N ALA A 185 -6.79 -11.53 -20.02
CA ALA A 185 -6.99 -11.75 -18.59
C ALA A 185 -7.40 -10.45 -17.85
N LEU A 186 -6.73 -9.33 -18.14
CA LEU A 186 -7.05 -8.03 -17.56
C LEU A 186 -8.47 -7.59 -17.94
N ASP A 187 -8.80 -7.63 -19.23
CA ASP A 187 -10.12 -7.20 -19.72
C ASP A 187 -11.24 -8.10 -19.17
N ALA A 188 -11.03 -9.43 -19.15
CA ALA A 188 -11.97 -10.37 -18.55
C ALA A 188 -12.21 -10.07 -17.06
N LEU A 189 -11.15 -9.89 -16.27
CA LEU A 189 -11.28 -9.62 -14.83
C LEU A 189 -12.05 -8.32 -14.55
N LEU A 190 -11.79 -7.24 -15.28
CA LEU A 190 -12.52 -5.99 -15.13
C LEU A 190 -14.00 -6.13 -15.51
N ARG A 191 -14.31 -6.79 -16.64
CA ARG A 191 -15.70 -7.06 -17.06
C ARG A 191 -16.44 -7.95 -16.05
N LEU A 192 -15.79 -9.01 -15.56
CA LEU A 192 -16.36 -9.90 -14.55
C LEU A 192 -16.60 -9.18 -13.23
N ALA A 193 -15.66 -8.35 -12.78
CA ALA A 193 -15.82 -7.54 -11.56
C ALA A 193 -17.00 -6.57 -11.70
N GLY A 194 -17.14 -5.90 -12.85
CA GLY A 194 -18.26 -5.00 -13.12
C GLY A 194 -19.61 -5.72 -13.21
N ARG A 195 -19.66 -6.93 -13.76
CA ARG A 195 -20.91 -7.69 -13.95
C ARG A 195 -21.35 -8.49 -12.72
N PHE A 196 -20.41 -9.11 -12.01
CA PHE A 196 -20.67 -10.06 -10.92
C PHE A 196 -20.19 -9.57 -9.55
N GLY A 197 -19.59 -8.38 -9.48
CA GLY A 197 -18.99 -7.83 -8.27
C GLY A 197 -17.55 -8.32 -8.05
N SER A 198 -16.74 -7.53 -7.36
CA SER A 198 -15.34 -7.88 -7.08
C SER A 198 -15.17 -9.15 -6.23
N ASP A 199 -16.13 -9.44 -5.34
CA ASP A 199 -16.13 -10.64 -4.51
C ASP A 199 -16.37 -11.93 -5.32
N SER A 200 -16.78 -11.83 -6.58
CA SER A 200 -16.88 -12.99 -7.48
C SER A 200 -15.51 -13.47 -7.97
N ILE A 201 -14.44 -12.70 -7.76
CA ILE A 201 -13.08 -13.02 -8.19
C ILE A 201 -12.25 -13.42 -6.97
N GLY A 202 -11.74 -14.64 -6.96
CA GLY A 202 -11.00 -15.20 -5.82
C GLY A 202 -9.50 -15.30 -6.07
N HIS A 203 -8.72 -15.09 -5.00
CA HIS A 203 -7.30 -15.43 -4.97
C HIS A 203 -7.11 -16.82 -4.38
N LEU A 204 -6.39 -17.68 -5.10
CA LEU A 204 -5.87 -18.95 -4.61
C LEU A 204 -4.37 -18.74 -4.27
N PRO A 205 -4.00 -18.57 -2.98
CA PRO A 205 -2.65 -18.19 -2.54
C PRO A 205 -1.63 -19.34 -2.66
N GLN A 206 -1.43 -19.83 -3.87
CA GLN A 206 -0.59 -20.95 -4.25
C GLN A 206 0.05 -20.67 -5.60
N ILE A 207 1.27 -21.17 -5.81
CA ILE A 207 1.92 -21.11 -7.11
C ILE A 207 1.13 -21.97 -8.11
N LEU A 208 0.53 -21.32 -9.10
CA LEU A 208 -0.20 -21.98 -10.20
C LEU A 208 0.64 -22.11 -11.47
N SER A 209 1.65 -21.24 -11.65
CA SER A 209 2.50 -21.29 -12.83
C SER A 209 3.95 -20.91 -12.56
N ILE A 210 4.78 -21.35 -13.49
CA ILE A 210 6.19 -20.96 -13.59
C ILE A 210 6.47 -20.59 -15.04
N GLY A 211 7.25 -19.53 -15.24
CA GLY A 211 7.53 -19.02 -16.57
C GLY A 211 8.53 -17.89 -16.57
N ALA A 212 9.05 -17.55 -17.74
CA ALA A 212 9.79 -16.32 -17.92
C ALA A 212 8.82 -15.27 -18.46
N ALA A 213 8.39 -14.33 -17.63
CA ALA A 213 7.58 -13.23 -18.09
C ALA A 213 8.48 -12.28 -18.91
N VAL A 214 8.03 -11.96 -20.12
CA VAL A 214 8.47 -10.76 -20.83
C VAL A 214 7.86 -9.56 -20.08
N ALA A 215 8.52 -9.13 -19.00
CA ALA A 215 8.24 -7.91 -18.22
C ALA A 215 6.91 -7.80 -17.44
N ALA A 216 6.02 -8.79 -17.43
CA ALA A 216 4.65 -8.63 -16.91
C ALA A 216 4.50 -8.54 -15.37
N GLY A 217 5.52 -8.86 -14.57
CA GLY A 217 5.39 -8.95 -13.09
C GLY A 217 5.50 -7.64 -12.30
N GLU A 218 5.89 -6.53 -12.93
CA GLU A 218 6.10 -5.22 -12.27
C GLU A 218 5.49 -4.06 -13.07
N GLY A 219 4.38 -4.30 -13.77
CA GLY A 219 3.72 -3.27 -14.59
C GLY A 219 4.21 -3.14 -16.04
N GLY A 220 4.94 -4.15 -16.54
CA GLY A 220 5.06 -4.48 -17.97
C GLY A 220 5.10 -3.32 -18.95
N ARG A 221 6.29 -2.70 -19.09
CA ARG A 221 6.52 -1.62 -20.08
C ARG A 221 6.18 -2.02 -21.53
N SER A 222 6.13 -3.31 -21.84
CA SER A 222 6.01 -3.84 -23.20
C SER A 222 4.58 -3.97 -23.75
N ARG A 223 3.52 -3.60 -22.99
CA ARG A 223 2.11 -3.66 -23.46
C ARG A 223 1.25 -2.44 -23.08
N ARG A 224 1.89 -1.27 -22.99
CA ARG A 224 1.31 -0.04 -22.41
C ARG A 224 0.02 0.44 -23.11
N ALA A 225 -0.03 0.48 -24.44
CA ALA A 225 -1.16 1.08 -25.15
C ALA A 225 -2.48 0.31 -24.96
N GLY A 226 -2.47 -1.03 -25.14
CA GLY A 226 -3.67 -1.86 -24.95
C GLY A 226 -4.24 -1.78 -23.53
N ARG A 227 -3.38 -1.74 -22.50
CA ARG A 227 -3.85 -1.62 -21.11
C ARG A 227 -4.66 -0.33 -20.88
N LEU A 228 -4.17 0.81 -21.34
CA LEU A 228 -4.90 2.08 -21.17
C LEU A 228 -6.25 2.05 -21.89
N ALA A 229 -6.30 1.45 -23.08
CA ALA A 229 -7.55 1.28 -23.83
C ALA A 229 -8.55 0.39 -23.08
N ILE A 230 -8.09 -0.74 -22.51
CA ILE A 230 -8.92 -1.62 -21.68
C ILE A 230 -9.51 -0.87 -20.48
N VAL A 231 -8.66 -0.13 -19.75
CA VAL A 231 -9.10 0.64 -18.57
C VAL A 231 -10.11 1.73 -18.96
N ARG A 232 -9.88 2.46 -20.06
CA ARG A 232 -10.85 3.45 -20.56
C ARG A 232 -12.20 2.82 -20.91
N ARG A 233 -12.21 1.67 -21.58
CA ARG A 233 -13.46 0.94 -21.87
C ARG A 233 -14.15 0.46 -20.60
N ASP A 234 -13.38 0.02 -19.60
CA ASP A 234 -13.91 -0.35 -18.30
C ASP A 234 -14.60 0.83 -17.59
N LEU A 235 -13.94 1.99 -17.56
CA LEU A 235 -14.51 3.22 -17.00
C LEU A 235 -15.80 3.62 -17.72
N VAL A 236 -15.85 3.56 -19.05
CA VAL A 236 -17.08 3.82 -19.81
C VAL A 236 -18.20 2.85 -19.41
N ARG A 237 -17.92 1.55 -19.24
CA ARG A 237 -18.91 0.57 -18.77
C ARG A 237 -19.39 0.83 -17.34
N ALA A 238 -18.51 1.38 -16.50
CA ALA A 238 -18.84 1.77 -15.13
C ALA A 238 -19.60 3.11 -15.03
N GLY A 239 -19.84 3.80 -16.16
CA GLY A 239 -20.45 5.14 -16.19
C GLY A 239 -19.48 6.27 -15.84
N GLU A 240 -18.18 6.00 -15.83
CA GLU A 240 -17.07 6.91 -15.51
C GLU A 240 -16.29 7.32 -16.77
N GLY A 241 -16.97 7.46 -17.92
CA GLY A 241 -16.32 7.72 -19.21
C GLY A 241 -15.63 9.08 -19.34
N ASP A 242 -15.94 10.02 -18.45
CA ASP A 242 -15.36 11.36 -18.35
C ASP A 242 -14.06 11.41 -17.53
N VAL A 243 -13.74 10.33 -16.82
CA VAL A 243 -12.53 10.25 -15.99
C VAL A 243 -11.28 10.40 -16.84
N ALA A 244 -10.47 11.41 -16.53
CA ALA A 244 -9.21 11.63 -17.22
C ALA A 244 -8.19 10.55 -16.79
N THR A 245 -7.57 9.92 -17.78
CA THR A 245 -6.60 8.85 -17.55
C THR A 245 -5.22 9.25 -18.06
N ARG A 246 -4.18 9.05 -17.25
CA ARG A 246 -2.79 9.25 -17.65
C ARG A 246 -1.99 7.98 -17.36
N MET A 247 -1.13 7.57 -18.29
CA MET A 247 -0.13 6.55 -18.02
C MET A 247 1.22 7.22 -17.80
N ASP A 248 1.84 6.93 -16.67
CA ASP A 248 3.15 7.45 -16.31
C ASP A 248 4.28 6.60 -16.93
N GLU A 249 5.53 7.08 -16.88
CA GLU A 249 6.67 6.40 -17.49
C GLU A 249 6.90 4.99 -16.90
N ASP A 250 6.55 4.79 -15.63
CA ASP A 250 6.60 3.47 -14.98
C ASP A 250 5.49 2.52 -15.45
N GLY A 251 4.60 2.99 -16.34
CA GLY A 251 3.46 2.26 -16.87
C GLY A 251 2.21 2.33 -15.98
N VAL A 252 2.32 2.86 -14.76
CA VAL A 252 1.18 2.99 -13.84
C VAL A 252 0.13 3.92 -14.44
N ILE A 253 -1.14 3.53 -14.36
CA ILE A 253 -2.26 4.36 -14.81
C ILE A 253 -2.80 5.14 -13.62
N THR A 254 -2.80 6.46 -13.73
CA THR A 254 -3.43 7.39 -12.81
C THR A 254 -4.80 7.79 -13.35
N LEU A 255 -5.82 7.74 -12.50
CA LEU A 255 -7.19 8.15 -12.78
C LEU A 255 -7.48 9.47 -12.07
N TRP A 256 -8.02 10.44 -12.80
CA TRP A 256 -8.42 11.75 -12.29
C TRP A 256 -9.94 11.89 -12.43
N ARG A 257 -10.65 11.43 -11.40
CA ARG A 257 -12.12 11.45 -11.36
C ARG A 257 -12.65 12.85 -11.19
N SER A 258 -13.76 13.16 -11.85
CA SER A 258 -14.40 14.48 -11.78
C SER A 258 -14.78 14.86 -10.33
N LEU A 259 -14.62 16.15 -10.02
CA LEU A 259 -15.11 16.72 -8.77
C LEU A 259 -16.51 17.29 -8.99
N PRO A 260 -17.35 17.36 -7.94
CA PRO A 260 -18.60 18.10 -8.02
C PRO A 260 -18.30 19.60 -8.23
N ASP A 261 -19.26 20.32 -8.83
CA ASP A 261 -19.25 21.77 -8.98
C ASP A 261 -20.40 22.37 -8.14
N PRO A 262 -20.13 23.25 -7.16
CA PRO A 262 -18.81 23.71 -6.73
C PRO A 262 -17.97 22.61 -6.07
N VAL A 263 -16.65 22.76 -6.15
CA VAL A 263 -15.70 21.88 -5.43
C VAL A 263 -15.97 21.95 -3.92
N PRO A 264 -15.81 20.84 -3.18
CA PRO A 264 -16.19 20.82 -1.79
C PRO A 264 -15.19 21.53 -0.89
N SER A 265 -15.70 22.16 0.17
CA SER A 265 -14.88 22.68 1.26
C SER A 265 -14.10 21.56 1.97
N VAL A 266 -12.85 21.85 2.33
CA VAL A 266 -11.98 20.93 3.10
C VAL A 266 -11.56 21.58 4.42
N SER A 267 -11.70 20.84 5.53
CA SER A 267 -11.09 21.23 6.81
C SER A 267 -9.82 20.43 7.05
N LEU A 268 -8.67 21.11 6.99
CA LEU A 268 -7.37 20.57 7.38
C LEU A 268 -7.27 20.62 8.91
N ILE A 269 -7.08 19.48 9.57
CA ILE A 269 -7.06 19.36 11.04
C ILE A 269 -5.64 18.98 11.48
N VAL A 270 -5.01 19.86 12.25
CA VAL A 270 -3.61 19.73 12.68
C VAL A 270 -3.52 19.74 14.21
N PRO A 271 -3.37 18.57 14.86
CA PRO A 271 -3.16 18.51 16.30
C PRO A 271 -1.72 18.89 16.67
N THR A 272 -1.56 19.72 17.69
CA THR A 272 -0.24 20.17 18.13
C THR A 272 -0.15 20.38 19.65
N ARG A 273 1.09 20.40 20.15
CA ARG A 273 1.50 20.91 21.46
C ARG A 273 2.94 21.36 21.35
N ASP A 274 3.19 22.66 21.49
CA ASP A 274 4.50 23.28 21.32
C ASP A 274 5.18 22.87 19.99
N ARG A 275 6.52 22.77 20.00
CA ARG A 275 7.34 22.31 18.87
C ARG A 275 7.11 23.16 17.61
N LEU A 276 7.25 24.47 17.77
CA LEU A 276 7.23 25.42 16.66
C LEU A 276 8.18 25.02 15.53
N ASP A 277 9.30 24.35 15.86
CA ASP A 277 10.26 23.81 14.91
C ASP A 277 9.66 22.80 13.90
N LEU A 278 8.57 22.13 14.28
CA LEU A 278 7.82 21.22 13.41
C LEU A 278 6.55 21.88 12.86
N LEU A 279 5.82 22.56 13.74
CA LEU A 279 4.53 23.15 13.43
C LEU A 279 4.61 24.21 12.35
N ARG A 280 5.63 25.09 12.39
CA ARG A 280 5.78 26.17 11.41
C ARG A 280 6.03 25.61 9.99
N PRO A 281 7.00 24.72 9.74
CA PRO A 281 7.14 24.07 8.43
C PRO A 281 5.85 23.40 7.93
N CYS A 282 5.13 22.73 8.84
CA CYS A 282 3.86 22.09 8.51
C CYS A 282 2.82 23.12 8.04
N LEU A 283 2.49 24.11 8.88
CA LEU A 283 1.48 25.12 8.58
C LEU A 283 1.86 25.96 7.35
N ASP A 284 3.10 26.43 7.26
CA ASP A 284 3.57 27.20 6.11
C ASP A 284 3.41 26.41 4.80
N SER A 285 3.70 25.08 4.81
CA SER A 285 3.50 24.22 3.64
C SER A 285 2.02 23.99 3.33
N LEU A 286 1.15 23.83 4.33
CA LEU A 286 -0.29 23.69 4.12
C LEU A 286 -0.90 24.96 3.53
N ILE A 287 -0.48 26.12 4.03
CA ILE A 287 -0.96 27.44 3.58
C ILE A 287 -0.49 27.71 2.15
N HIS A 288 0.80 27.56 1.87
CA HIS A 288 1.40 28.07 0.63
C HIS A 288 1.60 27.01 -0.46
N ARG A 289 1.55 25.72 -0.11
CA ARG A 289 1.84 24.62 -1.05
C ARG A 289 0.69 23.64 -1.19
N THR A 290 -0.51 23.97 -0.76
CA THR A 290 -1.71 23.17 -1.09
C THR A 290 -2.50 23.92 -2.16
N ASP A 291 -2.85 23.24 -3.25
CA ASP A 291 -3.68 23.81 -4.32
C ASP A 291 -5.12 23.30 -4.18
N TRP A 292 -5.89 23.95 -3.32
CA TRP A 292 -7.30 23.66 -3.09
C TRP A 292 -8.05 24.93 -2.65
N PRO A 293 -9.01 25.44 -3.44
CA PRO A 293 -9.50 26.81 -3.27
C PRO A 293 -10.34 27.02 -2.01
N ASP A 294 -11.24 26.08 -1.67
CA ASP A 294 -12.14 26.18 -0.53
C ASP A 294 -11.64 25.31 0.63
N ARG A 295 -10.80 25.90 1.50
CA ARG A 295 -10.22 25.20 2.65
C ARG A 295 -10.14 26.08 3.90
N GLU A 296 -10.25 25.44 5.06
CA GLU A 296 -9.87 26.02 6.35
C GLU A 296 -8.79 25.16 7.03
N ILE A 297 -8.01 25.78 7.92
CA ILE A 297 -7.03 25.07 8.75
C ILE A 297 -7.44 25.20 10.21
N LEU A 298 -7.74 24.07 10.84
CA LEU A 298 -8.05 23.92 12.25
C LEU A 298 -6.82 23.41 12.99
N VAL A 299 -6.28 24.20 13.91
CA VAL A 299 -5.15 23.78 14.75
C VAL A 299 -5.68 23.37 16.11
N CYS A 300 -5.60 22.08 16.44
CA CYS A 300 -6.00 21.57 17.75
C CYS A 300 -4.86 21.80 18.74
N ASP A 301 -4.88 22.92 19.46
CA ASP A 301 -3.84 23.26 20.41
C ASP A 301 -4.08 22.57 21.76
N ASN A 302 -3.20 21.64 22.14
CA ASN A 302 -3.29 20.89 23.39
C ASN A 302 -2.41 21.53 24.47
N ASP A 303 -2.84 22.67 24.97
CA ASP A 303 -2.16 23.44 26.02
C ASP A 303 -0.68 23.71 25.68
N SER A 304 -0.41 24.33 24.52
CA SER A 304 0.94 24.85 24.25
C SER A 304 1.34 25.87 25.31
N ARG A 305 2.59 25.83 25.73
CA ARG A 305 3.19 26.67 26.78
C ARG A 305 4.44 27.39 26.32
N ASP A 306 5.02 26.97 25.20
CA ASP A 306 6.12 27.66 24.56
C ASP A 306 5.65 29.05 24.05
N PRO A 307 6.24 30.16 24.55
CA PRO A 307 5.83 31.50 24.14
C PRO A 307 5.91 31.72 22.63
N GLU A 308 6.93 31.16 21.95
CA GLU A 308 7.08 31.32 20.50
C GLU A 308 5.95 30.63 19.73
N THR A 309 5.57 29.42 20.15
CA THR A 309 4.42 28.70 19.59
C THR A 309 3.11 29.48 19.80
N MET A 310 2.89 30.02 21.00
CA MET A 310 1.68 30.78 21.34
C MET A 310 1.56 32.07 20.53
N VAL A 311 2.65 32.82 20.39
CA VAL A 311 2.69 34.03 19.55
C VAL A 311 2.39 33.68 18.09
N TYR A 312 3.07 32.68 17.53
CA TYR A 312 2.87 32.27 16.15
C TYR A 312 1.43 31.84 15.84
N LEU A 313 0.80 31.05 16.72
CA LEU A 313 -0.61 30.66 16.57
C LEU A 313 -1.55 31.86 16.72
N GLY A 314 -1.25 32.77 17.66
CA GLY A 314 -2.02 33.99 17.87
C GLY A 314 -2.03 34.89 16.64
N ASP A 315 -0.87 35.11 16.03
CA ASP A 315 -0.70 35.94 14.84
C ASP A 315 -1.48 35.36 13.65
N LEU A 316 -1.30 34.06 13.35
CA LEU A 316 -2.02 33.40 12.25
C LEU A 316 -3.55 33.37 12.46
N ALA A 317 -4.01 33.25 13.71
CA ALA A 317 -5.42 33.28 14.03
C ALA A 317 -6.00 34.70 13.90
N ALA A 318 -5.26 35.73 14.29
CA ALA A 318 -5.66 37.13 14.15
C ALA A 318 -5.78 37.53 12.67
N ASP A 319 -4.89 37.02 11.82
CA ASP A 319 -4.91 37.20 10.38
C ASP A 319 -5.99 36.36 9.66
N GLY A 320 -6.71 35.49 10.39
CA GLY A 320 -7.75 34.63 9.84
C GLY A 320 -7.25 33.47 8.98
N VAL A 321 -5.94 33.21 9.00
CA VAL A 321 -5.29 32.13 8.23
C VAL A 321 -5.62 30.76 8.81
N ILE A 322 -5.72 30.68 10.14
CA ILE A 322 -6.08 29.45 10.87
C ILE A 322 -7.20 29.72 11.89
N ARG A 323 -7.83 28.65 12.36
CA ARG A 323 -8.71 28.66 13.53
C ARG A 323 -8.18 27.71 14.58
N VAL A 324 -7.84 28.24 15.75
CA VAL A 324 -7.35 27.44 16.87
C VAL A 324 -8.53 26.81 17.62
N VAL A 325 -8.44 25.49 17.87
CA VAL A 325 -9.39 24.69 18.65
C VAL A 325 -8.71 24.29 19.95
N PRO A 326 -9.07 24.88 21.10
CA PRO A 326 -8.46 24.55 22.38
C PRO A 326 -8.77 23.11 22.81
N CYS A 327 -7.73 22.37 23.20
CA CYS A 327 -7.79 20.98 23.62
C CYS A 327 -7.05 20.75 24.95
N PRO A 328 -7.48 21.38 26.06
CA PRO A 328 -6.76 21.30 27.32
C PRO A 328 -6.74 19.88 27.91
N GLY A 329 -5.68 19.58 28.65
CA GLY A 329 -5.53 18.35 29.44
C GLY A 329 -4.46 17.36 28.93
N PRO A 330 -4.60 16.07 29.25
CA PRO A 330 -3.70 15.04 28.73
C PRO A 330 -3.75 14.97 27.19
N PHE A 331 -2.62 14.62 26.58
CA PHE A 331 -2.59 14.43 25.13
C PHE A 331 -3.40 13.20 24.73
N ASP A 332 -4.44 13.45 23.92
CA ASP A 332 -5.35 12.46 23.35
C ASP A 332 -5.60 12.84 21.88
N PHE A 333 -4.89 12.17 20.98
CA PHE A 333 -4.95 12.45 19.56
C PHE A 333 -6.36 12.25 19.01
N ALA A 334 -7.03 11.17 19.41
CA ALA A 334 -8.37 10.84 18.95
C ALA A 334 -9.39 11.89 19.41
N ALA A 335 -9.39 12.26 20.69
CA ALA A 335 -10.32 13.24 21.24
C ALA A 335 -10.12 14.65 20.65
N MET A 336 -8.86 15.06 20.46
CA MET A 336 -8.52 16.34 19.82
C MET A 336 -9.07 16.42 18.40
N ASN A 337 -8.80 15.40 17.59
CA ASN A 337 -9.27 15.35 16.20
C ASN A 337 -10.80 15.28 16.12
N ASN A 338 -11.46 14.52 17.00
CA ASN A 338 -12.92 14.50 17.09
C ASN A 338 -13.48 15.88 17.43
N ARG A 339 -12.86 16.61 18.36
CA ARG A 339 -13.29 17.96 18.74
C ARG A 339 -13.20 18.94 17.56
N ALA A 340 -12.10 18.93 16.82
CA ALA A 340 -11.96 19.76 15.63
C ALA A 340 -12.91 19.35 14.51
N ALA A 341 -13.08 18.04 14.28
CA ALA A 341 -14.04 17.52 13.31
C ALA A 341 -15.49 17.97 13.62
N ALA A 342 -15.86 18.09 14.89
CA ALA A 342 -17.19 18.54 15.30
C ALA A 342 -17.48 20.03 15.00
N VAL A 343 -16.43 20.86 14.88
CA VAL A 343 -16.56 22.30 14.57
C VAL A 343 -16.10 22.65 13.15
N ALA A 344 -15.64 21.66 12.40
CA ALA A 344 -15.23 21.76 11.02
C ALA A 344 -16.42 22.09 10.10
N LYS A 345 -16.17 22.96 9.11
CA LYS A 345 -17.14 23.38 8.08
C LYS A 345 -16.96 22.63 6.77
N GLY A 346 -15.84 21.93 6.63
CA GLY A 346 -15.48 21.14 5.45
C GLY A 346 -16.44 19.98 5.24
N ARG A 347 -16.93 19.81 4.00
CA ARG A 347 -17.56 18.55 3.60
C ARG A 347 -16.57 17.39 3.68
N VAL A 348 -15.29 17.67 3.50
CA VAL A 348 -14.18 16.72 3.61
C VAL A 348 -13.27 17.12 4.76
N LEU A 349 -12.84 16.14 5.54
CA LEU A 349 -11.87 16.30 6.63
C LEU A 349 -10.52 15.73 6.17
N ALA A 350 -9.45 16.47 6.44
CA ALA A 350 -8.09 16.05 6.17
C ALA A 350 -7.28 16.15 7.47
N PHE A 351 -7.02 15.01 8.12
CA PHE A 351 -6.20 14.93 9.31
C PHE A 351 -4.72 14.92 8.92
N VAL A 352 -3.94 15.85 9.44
CA VAL A 352 -2.53 16.03 9.10
C VAL A 352 -1.73 16.26 10.39
N ASN A 353 -0.69 15.46 10.64
CA ASN A 353 0.17 15.69 11.80
C ASN A 353 0.97 16.99 11.66
N ASN A 354 1.31 17.62 12.79
CA ASN A 354 2.07 18.87 12.84
C ASN A 354 3.54 18.77 12.37
N ASP A 355 4.02 17.59 11.99
CA ASP A 355 5.35 17.32 11.44
C ASP A 355 5.31 16.76 10.01
N VAL A 356 4.21 17.01 9.30
CA VAL A 356 4.04 16.71 7.89
C VAL A 356 4.24 17.97 7.05
N THR A 357 5.06 17.86 6.00
CA THR A 357 5.35 18.93 5.05
C THR A 357 4.88 18.55 3.65
N VAL A 358 4.16 19.46 3.00
CA VAL A 358 3.67 19.28 1.64
C VAL A 358 4.80 19.49 0.61
N THR A 359 5.00 18.50 -0.26
CA THR A 359 5.97 18.57 -1.37
C THR A 359 5.34 18.73 -2.74
N ASP A 360 4.15 18.19 -2.96
CA ASP A 360 3.38 18.28 -4.21
C ASP A 360 2.08 19.04 -3.94
N PRO A 361 1.81 20.17 -4.62
CA PRO A 361 0.60 20.95 -4.37
C PRO A 361 -0.70 20.24 -4.72
N THR A 362 -0.65 19.21 -5.55
CA THR A 362 -1.81 18.42 -5.98
C THR A 362 -2.21 17.32 -5.00
N TRP A 363 -1.48 17.15 -3.89
CA TRP A 363 -1.69 16.05 -2.94
C TRP A 363 -3.15 15.96 -2.46
N LEU A 364 -3.76 17.11 -2.11
CA LEU A 364 -5.10 17.16 -1.54
C LEU A 364 -6.14 16.87 -2.62
N ASP A 365 -5.99 17.43 -3.82
CA ASP A 365 -6.87 17.16 -4.96
C ASP A 365 -6.94 15.65 -5.27
N ARG A 366 -5.77 14.99 -5.34
CA ARG A 366 -5.68 13.54 -5.56
C ARG A 366 -6.43 12.73 -4.50
N MET A 367 -6.35 13.14 -3.24
CA MET A 367 -7.00 12.42 -2.14
C MET A 367 -8.49 12.73 -2.03
N VAL A 368 -8.90 13.97 -2.25
CA VAL A 368 -10.31 14.41 -2.16
C VAL A 368 -11.16 13.74 -3.23
N ARG A 369 -10.67 13.65 -4.48
CA ARG A 369 -11.37 12.93 -5.56
C ARG A 369 -11.74 11.51 -5.16
N GLU A 370 -10.83 10.80 -4.50
CA GLU A 370 -11.06 9.45 -4.02
C GLU A 370 -11.95 9.40 -2.77
N ALA A 371 -11.79 10.34 -1.83
CA ALA A 371 -12.57 10.37 -0.59
C ALA A 371 -14.06 10.66 -0.80
N LEU A 372 -14.41 11.35 -1.89
CA LEU A 372 -15.80 11.66 -2.26
C LEU A 372 -16.56 10.47 -2.86
N ARG A 373 -15.86 9.43 -3.33
CA ARG A 373 -16.50 8.23 -3.88
C ARG A 373 -17.38 7.55 -2.83
N PRO A 374 -18.64 7.19 -3.13
CA PRO A 374 -19.58 6.69 -2.12
C PRO A 374 -19.06 5.51 -1.30
N GLU A 375 -18.34 4.60 -1.93
CA GLU A 375 -17.81 3.36 -1.37
C GLU A 375 -16.47 3.51 -0.65
N ILE A 376 -15.84 4.70 -0.68
CA ILE A 376 -14.53 4.93 -0.07
C ILE A 376 -14.68 5.64 1.28
N GLY A 377 -14.19 5.00 2.34
CA GLY A 377 -14.30 5.46 3.72
C GLY A 377 -13.10 6.27 4.17
N ALA A 378 -11.89 5.91 3.76
CA ALA A 378 -10.66 6.60 4.16
C ALA A 378 -9.63 6.57 3.03
N VAL A 379 -8.86 7.66 2.90
CA VAL A 379 -7.82 7.81 1.88
C VAL A 379 -6.51 8.22 2.55
N GLY A 380 -5.42 7.52 2.27
CA GLY A 380 -4.09 7.81 2.82
C GLY A 380 -3.06 8.12 1.75
N ALA A 381 -2.12 9.00 2.11
CA ALA A 381 -1.03 9.43 1.26
C ALA A 381 0.18 8.47 1.30
N ARG A 382 1.09 8.63 0.36
CA ARG A 382 2.47 8.15 0.46
C ARG A 382 3.27 9.09 1.34
N LEU A 383 3.81 8.57 2.44
CA LEU A 383 4.64 9.36 3.35
C LEU A 383 6.10 8.93 3.25
N ILE A 384 6.97 9.91 3.08
CA ILE A 384 8.42 9.77 3.01
C ILE A 384 9.02 10.39 4.28
N ASP A 385 9.96 9.71 4.93
CA ASP A 385 10.66 10.25 6.10
C ASP A 385 11.71 11.32 5.70
N GLY A 386 12.20 12.09 6.67
CA GLY A 386 13.24 13.10 6.45
C GLY A 386 14.59 12.58 5.93
N ARG A 387 14.71 11.26 5.71
CA ARG A 387 15.88 10.62 5.06
C ARG A 387 15.57 10.17 3.64
N GLY A 388 14.43 10.55 3.07
CA GLY A 388 14.03 10.18 1.72
C GLY A 388 13.63 8.72 1.59
N ARG A 389 13.09 8.09 2.64
CA ARG A 389 12.66 6.69 2.63
C ARG A 389 11.17 6.57 2.87
N ILE A 390 10.57 5.49 2.39
CA ILE A 390 9.16 5.20 2.65
C ILE A 390 8.94 5.02 4.14
N GLN A 391 8.02 5.82 4.68
CA GLN A 391 7.49 5.68 6.02
C GLN A 391 6.12 5.00 5.97
N HIS A 392 5.27 5.37 5.01
CA HIS A 392 3.93 4.82 4.84
C HIS A 392 3.59 4.55 3.37
N GLY A 393 3.21 3.29 3.10
CA GLY A 393 2.62 2.84 1.83
C GLY A 393 1.27 2.14 2.04
N GLY A 394 0.50 2.54 3.07
CA GLY A 394 -0.59 1.74 3.66
C GLY A 394 -0.18 1.00 4.94
N VAL A 395 -1.15 0.52 5.71
CA VAL A 395 -0.96 -0.31 6.92
C VAL A 395 -1.31 -1.77 6.59
N ILE A 396 -0.47 -2.68 7.09
CA ILE A 396 -0.65 -4.13 7.01
C ILE A 396 -0.95 -4.69 8.39
N LEU A 397 -1.97 -5.55 8.48
CA LEU A 397 -2.35 -6.28 9.69
C LEU A 397 -1.62 -7.62 9.79
N GLY A 398 -1.17 -7.96 11.00
CA GLY A 398 -0.59 -9.25 11.34
C GLY A 398 0.94 -9.28 11.55
N PRO A 399 1.79 -8.60 10.76
CA PRO A 399 3.23 -8.59 11.00
C PRO A 399 3.59 -8.16 12.43
N GLY A 400 4.50 -8.89 13.07
CA GLY A 400 4.86 -8.69 14.48
C GLY A 400 3.73 -8.96 15.49
N GLY A 401 2.59 -9.53 15.05
CA GLY A 401 1.42 -9.81 15.89
C GLY A 401 0.51 -8.58 16.13
N LEU A 402 0.74 -7.49 15.41
CA LEU A 402 -0.04 -6.25 15.45
C LEU A 402 -0.13 -5.69 14.03
N VAL A 403 0.34 -4.47 13.77
CA VAL A 403 0.27 -3.79 12.49
C VAL A 403 1.61 -3.14 12.15
N THR A 404 1.86 -2.89 10.86
CA THR A 404 3.05 -2.18 10.38
C THR A 404 2.75 -1.41 9.10
N HIS A 405 3.57 -0.42 8.78
CA HIS A 405 3.49 0.28 7.49
C HIS A 405 4.09 -0.60 6.38
N ALA A 406 3.42 -0.62 5.23
CA ALA A 406 3.89 -1.27 4.01
C ALA A 406 5.15 -0.57 3.48
N HIS A 407 6.12 -1.39 3.05
CA HIS A 407 7.41 -0.98 2.46
C HIS A 407 8.24 -0.03 3.32
N ARG A 408 8.01 0.02 4.65
CA ARG A 408 8.76 0.90 5.56
C ARG A 408 10.29 0.71 5.36
N TYR A 409 11.00 1.82 5.22
CA TYR A 409 12.45 1.92 4.96
C TYR A 409 12.90 1.54 3.55
N PHE A 410 12.00 1.37 2.59
CA PHE A 410 12.36 1.33 1.17
C PHE A 410 12.80 2.73 0.71
N SER A 411 13.50 2.81 -0.42
CA SER A 411 13.83 4.10 -1.03
C SER A 411 12.56 4.90 -1.35
N GLY A 412 12.59 6.22 -1.16
CA GLY A 412 11.46 7.12 -1.38
C GLY A 412 10.93 7.12 -2.82
N ASP A 413 11.75 6.73 -3.79
CA ASP A 413 11.44 6.57 -5.21
C ASP A 413 11.10 5.12 -5.62
N ALA A 414 11.13 4.17 -4.68
CA ALA A 414 10.88 2.77 -5.02
C ALA A 414 9.45 2.58 -5.57
N PRO A 415 9.26 1.75 -6.62
CA PRO A 415 7.93 1.44 -7.12
C PRO A 415 7.13 0.59 -6.12
N GLY A 416 7.82 -0.12 -5.23
CA GLY A 416 7.23 -1.07 -4.31
C GLY A 416 6.98 -2.43 -4.97
N TYR A 417 6.72 -3.43 -4.13
CA TYR A 417 6.34 -4.76 -4.60
C TYR A 417 5.07 -4.69 -5.47
N LEU A 418 5.12 -5.26 -6.68
CA LEU A 418 4.05 -5.18 -7.70
C LEU A 418 3.66 -3.74 -8.08
N SER A 419 4.57 -2.77 -7.91
CA SER A 419 4.31 -1.33 -8.12
C SER A 419 3.29 -0.70 -7.14
N GLY A 420 3.06 -1.35 -6.00
CA GLY A 420 2.06 -0.95 -5.03
C GLY A 420 2.35 0.35 -4.25
N LEU A 421 3.53 0.95 -4.38
CA LEU A 421 3.79 2.30 -3.83
C LEU A 421 3.40 3.42 -4.79
N LEU A 422 3.31 3.12 -6.09
CA LEU A 422 2.91 4.08 -7.12
C LEU A 422 1.40 4.04 -7.38
N ALA A 423 0.81 2.85 -7.30
CA ALA A 423 -0.60 2.63 -7.60
C ALA A 423 -1.55 3.15 -6.50
N THR A 424 -2.69 3.69 -6.92
CA THR A 424 -3.87 3.78 -6.06
C THR A 424 -4.44 2.38 -5.85
N ARG A 425 -4.62 1.96 -4.60
CA ARG A 425 -5.06 0.59 -4.27
C ARG A 425 -5.73 0.52 -2.91
N ALA A 426 -6.56 -0.49 -2.73
CA ALA A 426 -7.12 -0.84 -1.44
C ALA A 426 -6.07 -1.37 -0.47
N VAL A 427 -6.23 -0.98 0.79
CA VAL A 427 -5.44 -1.40 1.95
C VAL A 427 -6.36 -1.59 3.13
N SER A 428 -5.92 -2.37 4.12
CA SER A 428 -6.71 -2.58 5.34
C SER A 428 -6.88 -1.29 6.14
N ALA A 429 -5.82 -0.47 6.22
CA ALA A 429 -5.85 0.83 6.88
C ALA A 429 -4.78 1.79 6.33
N VAL A 430 -4.93 3.07 6.65
CA VAL A 430 -3.95 4.14 6.41
C VAL A 430 -3.70 4.89 7.71
N THR A 431 -2.60 5.66 7.78
CA THR A 431 -2.28 6.41 8.99
C THR A 431 -2.92 7.80 9.01
N ALA A 432 -3.32 8.27 10.20
CA ALA A 432 -3.82 9.63 10.41
C ALA A 432 -2.71 10.71 10.40
N ALA A 433 -1.45 10.35 10.13
CA ALA A 433 -0.44 11.36 9.80
C ALA A 433 -0.83 12.15 8.54
N CYS A 434 -1.52 11.52 7.58
CA CYS A 434 -2.23 12.18 6.50
C CYS A 434 -3.40 11.30 6.03
N LEU A 435 -4.62 11.58 6.51
CA LEU A 435 -5.85 10.83 6.21
C LEU A 435 -6.95 11.79 5.76
N VAL A 436 -7.56 11.50 4.61
CA VAL A 436 -8.69 12.27 4.05
C VAL A 436 -9.95 11.42 4.03
N ILE A 437 -11.07 12.01 4.48
CA ILE A 437 -12.36 11.34 4.63
C ILE A 437 -13.53 12.33 4.47
N GLU A 438 -14.62 11.90 3.84
CA GLU A 438 -15.85 12.71 3.81
C GLU A 438 -16.47 12.80 5.21
N ALA A 439 -16.80 14.01 5.69
CA ALA A 439 -17.20 14.26 7.07
C ALA A 439 -18.40 13.41 7.51
N ARG A 440 -19.38 13.18 6.61
CA ARG A 440 -20.53 12.32 6.90
C ARG A 440 -20.14 10.86 7.17
N LYS A 441 -19.11 10.34 6.50
CA LYS A 441 -18.64 8.95 6.67
C LYS A 441 -17.86 8.81 7.98
N PHE A 442 -17.07 9.82 8.33
CA PHE A 442 -16.43 9.92 9.63
C PHE A 442 -17.47 9.91 10.77
N ALA A 443 -18.51 10.74 10.65
CA ALA A 443 -19.60 10.79 11.62
C ALA A 443 -20.41 9.49 11.69
N ALA A 444 -20.64 8.82 10.55
CA ALA A 444 -21.42 7.58 10.48
C ALA A 444 -20.84 6.43 11.33
N VAL A 445 -19.52 6.42 11.54
CA VAL A 445 -18.85 5.43 12.42
C VAL A 445 -18.51 5.98 13.80
N GLY A 446 -18.94 7.20 14.14
CA GLY A 446 -18.68 7.85 15.43
C GLY A 446 -17.28 8.47 15.58
N GLY A 447 -16.57 8.71 14.48
CA GLY A 447 -15.22 9.29 14.49
C GLY A 447 -14.15 8.36 15.08
N PHE A 448 -13.10 8.93 15.67
CA PHE A 448 -12.07 8.16 16.37
C PHE A 448 -12.59 7.65 17.72
N ASP A 449 -12.25 6.41 18.10
CA ASP A 449 -12.60 5.87 19.42
C ASP A 449 -11.55 6.29 20.47
N ALA A 450 -11.69 7.49 21.02
CA ALA A 450 -10.77 8.02 22.03
C ALA A 450 -10.81 7.23 23.35
N GLY A 451 -11.90 6.51 23.63
CA GLY A 451 -12.03 5.70 24.84
C GLY A 451 -11.13 4.46 24.80
N ALA A 452 -11.01 3.84 23.62
CA ALA A 452 -10.17 2.65 23.43
C ALA A 452 -8.77 2.96 22.89
N PHE A 453 -8.63 4.02 22.08
CA PHE A 453 -7.46 4.32 21.26
C PHE A 453 -7.14 5.83 21.29
N ALA A 454 -6.69 6.35 22.43
CA ALA A 454 -6.37 7.77 22.57
C ALA A 454 -5.16 8.19 21.73
N VAL A 455 -4.13 7.33 21.60
CA VAL A 455 -2.87 7.68 20.91
C VAL A 455 -2.44 6.65 19.88
N ASP A 456 -2.51 5.35 20.18
CA ASP A 456 -2.12 4.29 19.28
C ASP A 456 -3.34 3.64 18.62
N PHE A 457 -3.18 3.22 17.36
CA PHE A 457 -4.16 2.46 16.58
C PHE A 457 -5.50 3.16 16.27
N ASN A 458 -5.69 4.42 16.65
CA ASN A 458 -6.93 5.18 16.36
C ASN A 458 -7.26 5.23 14.87
N ASP A 459 -6.25 5.42 14.04
CA ASP A 459 -6.33 5.48 12.58
C ASP A 459 -6.67 4.12 11.97
N VAL A 460 -6.02 3.07 12.46
CA VAL A 460 -6.30 1.69 12.04
C VAL A 460 -7.71 1.27 12.45
N ASP A 461 -8.11 1.50 13.70
CA ASP A 461 -9.45 1.20 14.19
C ASP A 461 -10.53 1.95 13.39
N LEU A 462 -10.31 3.24 13.09
CA LEU A 462 -11.22 4.02 12.24
C LEU A 462 -11.38 3.38 10.86
N CYS A 463 -10.27 3.04 10.18
CA CYS A 463 -10.30 2.41 8.87
C CYS A 463 -11.03 1.05 8.91
N LEU A 464 -10.78 0.24 9.94
CA LEU A 464 -11.41 -1.07 10.07
C LEU A 464 -12.91 -0.98 10.36
N ARG A 465 -13.36 -0.02 11.20
CA ARG A 465 -14.80 0.24 11.40
C ARG A 465 -15.48 0.75 10.13
N LEU A 466 -14.80 1.59 9.35
CA LEU A 466 -15.31 2.03 8.05
C LEU A 466 -15.46 0.84 7.10
N ASN A 467 -14.48 -0.06 7.08
CA ASN A 467 -14.55 -1.28 6.28
C ASN A 467 -15.69 -2.21 6.73
N GLU A 468 -15.89 -2.40 8.04
CA GLU A 468 -17.05 -3.15 8.58
C GLU A 468 -18.40 -2.51 8.21
N ALA A 469 -18.45 -1.18 8.09
CA ALA A 469 -19.63 -0.44 7.64
C ALA A 469 -19.86 -0.50 6.11
N GLY A 470 -19.05 -1.28 5.38
CA GLY A 470 -19.19 -1.48 3.93
C GLY A 470 -18.42 -0.48 3.07
N TYR A 471 -17.61 0.39 3.67
CA TYR A 471 -16.69 1.25 2.92
C TYR A 471 -15.37 0.52 2.62
N ARG A 472 -14.49 1.18 1.87
CA ARG A 472 -13.13 0.71 1.58
C ARG A 472 -12.11 1.78 1.95
N THR A 473 -10.92 1.35 2.34
CA THR A 473 -9.79 2.24 2.58
C THR A 473 -8.83 2.20 1.39
N LEU A 474 -8.45 3.37 0.86
CA LEU A 474 -7.51 3.50 -0.26
C LEU A 474 -6.19 4.15 0.18
N TYR A 475 -5.11 3.63 -0.38
CA TYR A 475 -3.82 4.30 -0.44
C TYR A 475 -3.66 4.92 -1.82
N VAL A 476 -3.24 6.19 -1.89
CA VAL A 476 -3.03 6.93 -3.15
C VAL A 476 -1.55 7.22 -3.32
N GLY A 477 -0.87 6.41 -4.15
CA GLY A 477 0.58 6.49 -4.34
C GLY A 477 1.10 7.79 -4.95
N GLY A 478 0.23 8.51 -5.66
CA GLY A 478 0.53 9.83 -6.26
C GLY A 478 0.38 11.02 -5.31
N ALA A 479 -0.20 10.85 -4.11
CA ALA A 479 -0.26 11.89 -3.10
C ALA A 479 0.95 11.75 -2.17
N ILE A 480 1.99 12.58 -2.36
CA ILE A 480 3.28 12.43 -1.69
C ILE A 480 3.51 13.60 -0.73
N LEU A 481 3.79 13.26 0.54
CA LEU A 481 4.19 14.22 1.56
C LEU A 481 5.42 13.72 2.32
N ILE A 482 6.16 14.64 2.92
CA ILE A 482 7.23 14.33 3.87
C ILE A 482 6.62 14.31 5.27
N HIS A 483 6.97 13.30 6.07
CA HIS A 483 6.61 13.20 7.47
C HIS A 483 7.89 12.94 8.26
N ASP A 484 8.40 13.97 8.94
CA ASP A 484 9.76 13.95 9.50
C ASP A 484 9.89 13.13 10.80
N GLU A 485 8.81 12.45 11.24
CA GLU A 485 8.71 11.62 12.46
C GLU A 485 9.58 12.20 13.60
N ALA A 486 9.50 13.52 13.78
CA ALA A 486 10.52 14.29 14.44
C ALA A 486 10.25 14.30 15.95
N ALA A 487 10.86 13.31 16.59
CA ALA A 487 10.96 13.08 18.03
C ALA A 487 9.84 12.23 18.64
N SER A 488 10.25 10.98 18.89
CA SER A 488 9.92 10.13 20.03
C SER A 488 8.73 10.58 20.88
N ARG A 489 7.63 9.83 20.78
CA ARG A 489 6.76 9.59 21.94
C ARG A 489 7.67 9.36 23.15
N ARG A 490 7.68 10.29 24.12
CA ARG A 490 8.41 10.06 25.36
C ARG A 490 7.78 8.82 26.00
N TRP A 491 8.53 7.73 26.09
CA TRP A 491 8.08 6.50 26.71
C TRP A 491 8.12 6.64 28.23
N THR A 492 7.23 7.48 28.77
CA THR A 492 6.97 7.55 30.21
C THR A 492 6.27 6.27 30.68
N PRO A 493 6.28 5.95 31.98
CA PRO A 493 5.51 4.83 32.52
C PRO A 493 4.03 4.89 32.14
N GLU A 494 3.43 6.08 32.13
CA GLU A 494 2.03 6.32 31.77
C GLU A 494 1.78 6.05 30.28
N ALA A 495 2.66 6.54 29.41
CA ALA A 495 2.59 6.28 27.97
C ALA A 495 2.73 4.79 27.66
N LYS A 496 3.61 4.10 28.41
CA LYS A 496 3.78 2.64 28.30
C LYS A 496 2.53 1.88 28.75
N ALA A 497 1.99 2.22 29.92
CA ALA A 497 0.78 1.60 30.43
C ALA A 497 -0.42 1.85 29.51
N ARG A 498 -0.54 3.06 28.93
CA ARG A 498 -1.54 3.36 27.90
C ARG A 498 -1.37 2.47 26.68
N HIS A 499 -0.16 2.42 26.10
CA HIS A 499 0.12 1.57 24.94
C HIS A 499 -0.25 0.11 25.18
N GLU A 500 0.06 -0.45 26.35
CA GLU A 500 -0.28 -1.83 26.71
C GLU A 500 -1.81 -2.06 26.79
N ARG A 501 -2.57 -1.08 27.30
CA ARG A 501 -4.04 -1.11 27.29
C ARG A 501 -4.60 -1.02 25.87
N GLU A 502 -4.09 -0.11 25.05
CA GLU A 502 -4.52 0.08 23.65
C GLU A 502 -4.19 -1.17 22.81
N VAL A 503 -3.01 -1.80 23.00
CA VAL A 503 -2.67 -3.09 22.38
C VAL A 503 -3.66 -4.18 22.79
N THR A 504 -4.03 -4.25 24.07
CA THR A 504 -5.00 -5.24 24.56
C THR A 504 -6.37 -5.01 23.95
N ALA A 505 -6.85 -3.75 23.92
CA ALA A 505 -8.11 -3.37 23.30
C ALA A 505 -8.12 -3.68 21.80
N PHE A 506 -7.02 -3.36 21.09
CA PHE A 506 -6.87 -3.60 19.66
C PHE A 506 -6.93 -5.09 19.33
N LYS A 507 -6.18 -5.92 20.06
CA LYS A 507 -6.23 -7.39 19.87
C LYS A 507 -7.59 -7.97 20.22
N LYS A 508 -8.26 -7.45 21.24
CA LYS A 508 -9.61 -7.89 21.63
C LYS A 508 -10.63 -7.58 20.52
N ARG A 509 -10.56 -6.39 19.91
CA ARG A 509 -11.51 -5.97 18.87
C ARG A 509 -11.19 -6.58 17.50
N TRP A 510 -9.91 -6.57 17.11
CA TRP A 510 -9.48 -6.85 15.73
C TRP A 510 -8.65 -8.14 15.57
N GLY A 511 -8.54 -8.95 16.62
CA GLY A 511 -7.75 -10.19 16.63
C GLY A 511 -7.94 -11.11 15.40
N PRO A 512 -9.18 -11.38 14.96
CA PRO A 512 -9.42 -12.19 13.76
C PRO A 512 -8.80 -11.61 12.48
N LEU A 513 -8.90 -10.29 12.26
CA LEU A 513 -8.30 -9.62 11.09
C LEU A 513 -6.77 -9.58 11.14
N LEU A 514 -6.16 -9.63 12.35
CA LEU A 514 -4.71 -9.76 12.49
C LEU A 514 -4.16 -11.12 12.06
N ALA A 515 -5.01 -12.14 11.95
CA ALA A 515 -4.59 -13.46 11.48
C ALA A 515 -4.27 -13.45 9.98
N GLN A 516 -5.05 -12.70 9.20
CA GLN A 516 -4.92 -12.61 7.76
C GLN A 516 -5.44 -11.27 7.22
N ASP A 517 -4.50 -10.43 6.79
CA ASP A 517 -4.81 -9.22 6.03
C ASP A 517 -5.09 -9.60 4.57
N PRO A 518 -6.27 -9.27 4.00
CA PRO A 518 -6.59 -9.60 2.60
C PRO A 518 -5.66 -8.88 1.61
N HIS A 519 -5.11 -7.73 1.97
CA HIS A 519 -4.23 -6.93 1.11
C HIS A 519 -2.74 -7.28 1.28
N TYR A 520 -2.41 -8.31 2.06
CA TYR A 520 -1.02 -8.75 2.27
C TYR A 520 -0.88 -10.26 2.23
N HIS A 521 -0.04 -10.74 1.31
CA HIS A 521 0.14 -12.17 1.13
C HIS A 521 0.81 -12.85 2.33
N SER A 522 0.17 -13.89 2.86
CA SER A 522 0.62 -14.62 4.04
C SER A 522 1.92 -15.42 3.83
N GLY A 523 2.34 -15.61 2.57
CA GLY A 523 3.63 -16.19 2.20
C GLY A 523 4.84 -15.30 2.54
N PHE A 524 4.63 -14.03 2.83
CA PHE A 524 5.70 -13.18 3.36
C PHE A 524 5.99 -13.47 4.84
N ASP A 525 7.23 -13.21 5.23
CA ASP A 525 7.69 -13.39 6.59
C ASP A 525 7.09 -12.31 7.50
N PRO A 526 6.25 -12.69 8.47
CA PRO A 526 5.56 -11.71 9.29
C PRO A 526 6.46 -11.13 10.40
N ASP A 527 7.67 -11.65 10.60
CA ASP A 527 8.61 -11.20 11.63
C ASP A 527 9.68 -10.22 11.09
N LEU A 528 9.58 -9.83 9.82
CA LEU A 528 10.51 -8.92 9.15
C LEU A 528 9.80 -7.71 8.53
N GLY A 529 10.59 -6.82 7.91
CA GLY A 529 10.05 -5.76 7.06
C GLY A 529 9.17 -6.34 5.96
N THR A 530 8.09 -5.64 5.64
CA THR A 530 7.10 -6.09 4.66
C THR A 530 7.73 -6.21 3.27
N TYR A 531 7.35 -7.25 2.52
CA TYR A 531 7.87 -7.54 1.18
C TYR A 531 9.39 -7.74 1.08
N THR A 532 10.06 -8.14 2.17
CA THR A 532 11.53 -8.34 2.18
C THR A 532 11.97 -9.80 2.09
N ARG A 533 11.14 -10.72 2.61
CA ARG A 533 11.47 -12.14 2.72
C ARG A 533 10.22 -13.00 2.72
N LEU A 534 10.33 -14.20 2.17
CA LEU A 534 9.32 -15.24 2.31
C LEU A 534 9.38 -15.89 3.70
N ARG A 535 8.23 -16.33 4.20
CA ARG A 535 8.13 -17.10 5.45
C ARG A 535 8.93 -18.40 5.34
N SER A 536 9.64 -18.76 6.41
CA SER A 536 10.31 -20.06 6.50
C SER A 536 9.29 -21.19 6.45
N GLY A 537 9.53 -22.22 5.64
CA GLY A 537 8.60 -23.35 5.50
C GLY A 537 7.31 -23.02 4.71
N TRP A 538 7.21 -21.83 4.10
CA TRP A 538 6.10 -21.55 3.18
C TRP A 538 6.03 -22.60 2.07
N GLN A 539 4.88 -23.24 1.95
CA GLN A 539 4.62 -24.25 0.93
C GLN A 539 4.15 -23.58 -0.35
N MET A 540 4.86 -23.82 -1.45
CA MET A 540 4.56 -23.21 -2.75
C MET A 540 3.28 -23.75 -3.39
N THR A 541 2.89 -24.99 -3.07
CA THR A 541 1.75 -25.71 -3.68
C THR A 541 0.73 -26.22 -2.66
N GLY A 542 0.91 -25.87 -1.38
CA GLY A 542 0.07 -26.32 -0.27
C GLY A 542 -0.70 -25.18 0.40
N PRO A 543 -1.74 -25.47 1.19
CA PRO A 543 -2.43 -24.46 1.96
C PRO A 543 -1.46 -23.73 2.89
N VAL A 544 -1.59 -22.41 3.01
CA VAL A 544 -0.83 -21.66 4.00
C VAL A 544 -1.32 -22.09 5.37
N ALA A 545 -0.44 -22.68 6.18
CA ALA A 545 -0.78 -23.02 7.56
C ALA A 545 -1.21 -21.75 8.31
N PRO A 546 -2.36 -21.79 9.02
CA PRO A 546 -2.72 -20.72 9.93
C PRO A 546 -1.63 -20.54 11.00
N ARG A 547 -1.61 -19.36 11.60
CA ARG A 547 -0.71 -19.05 12.71
C ARG A 547 -1.06 -19.82 13.97
#